data_AF-A0AAI9Y425-F1
#
_entry.id   AF-A0AAI9Y425-F1
#
_cell.length_a   1.000
_cell.length_b   1.000
_cell.length_c   1.000
_cell.angle_alpha   90.00
_cell.angle_beta   90.00
_cell.angle_gamma   90.00
#
_symmetry.space_group_name_H-M   'P 1'
#
loop_
_entity.id
_entity.type
_entity.pdbx_description
1 polymer ?
#
loop_
_entity_poly.entity_id
_entity_poly.type
_entity_poly.pdbx_seq_one_letter_code
_entity_poly.pdbx_strand_id
1 'polypeptide(L)'
;MIMLSFSSASATYDADKHWSEGYSINYDDRPKNFNRDFKRDMKKENLLYTGKQWPLLRDVRGKAVIFRGWDVDSEEDRWGLECRLPVWVAARSPTSSIKAEDLAAQRWESLAGDFSSRDSLKSIVLAACLHHDPTDETGWVSPLQTAPILQNKAVEHLKNSTRKMKHLWVYGDDMKEKTNLAIAKLNFWGSDDEGPSRPLPLTVHSAPSKLITTK
;
A
#
# COMPACT_ATOMS: atom_id res chain seq x y z
N MET A 1 -5.81 8.53 6.80
CA MET A 1 -4.46 8.04 7.17
C MET A 1 -3.57 8.30 5.97
N ILE A 2 -2.51 9.09 6.15
CA ILE A 2 -1.49 9.27 5.10
C ILE A 2 -0.39 8.26 5.41
N MET A 3 -0.09 7.40 4.44
CA MET A 3 0.98 6.41 4.54
C MET A 3 2.22 6.99 3.88
N LEU A 4 3.31 7.10 4.65
CA LEU A 4 4.62 7.48 4.12
C LEU A 4 5.51 6.25 4.20
N SER A 5 5.83 5.70 3.04
CA SER A 5 6.77 4.59 2.88
C SER A 5 8.07 5.15 2.32
N PHE A 6 9.19 4.81 2.97
CA PHE A 6 10.51 5.14 2.48
C PHE A 6 11.26 3.83 2.23
N SER A 7 11.99 3.73 1.11
CA SER A 7 12.93 2.65 0.86
C SER A 7 14.32 3.23 0.73
N SER A 8 15.29 2.66 1.45
CA SER A 8 16.70 2.98 1.31
C SER A 8 17.31 2.04 0.26
N ALA A 9 17.05 2.33 -1.01
CA ALA A 9 17.71 1.61 -2.08
C ALA A 9 19.01 2.36 -2.43
N SER A 10 20.14 1.67 -2.42
CA SER A 10 21.32 2.13 -3.12
C SER A 10 21.34 1.53 -4.52
N ALA A 11 21.87 2.27 -5.48
CA ALA A 11 22.08 1.79 -6.83
C ALA A 11 23.56 1.91 -7.17
N THR A 12 24.15 0.82 -7.63
CA THR A 12 25.52 0.79 -8.16
C THR A 12 25.47 0.65 -9.68
N TYR A 13 26.31 1.42 -10.36
CA TYR A 13 26.48 1.39 -11.80
C TYR A 13 27.94 1.07 -12.14
N ASP A 14 28.16 -0.09 -12.73
CA ASP A 14 29.44 -0.51 -13.31
C ASP A 14 29.53 0.03 -14.75
N ALA A 15 30.32 1.09 -14.93
CA ALA A 15 30.46 1.78 -16.20
C ALA A 15 31.17 0.94 -17.28
N ASP A 16 31.85 -0.13 -16.89
CA ASP A 16 32.55 -1.04 -17.80
C ASP A 16 31.61 -2.12 -18.39
N LYS A 17 30.35 -2.17 -17.94
CA LYS A 17 29.33 -3.11 -18.41
C LYS A 17 28.22 -2.41 -19.17
N HIS A 18 27.57 -3.15 -20.07
CA HIS A 18 26.30 -2.70 -20.65
C HIS A 18 25.31 -2.38 -19.53
N TRP A 19 24.59 -1.28 -19.66
CA TRP A 19 23.83 -0.69 -18.54
C TRP A 19 22.85 -1.68 -17.85
N SER A 20 22.33 -2.68 -18.56
CA SER A 20 21.37 -3.69 -18.08
C SER A 20 22.03 -4.70 -17.16
N GLU A 21 23.36 -4.84 -17.26
CA GLU A 21 24.20 -5.71 -16.45
C GLU A 21 25.05 -4.92 -15.46
N GLY A 22 25.33 -3.65 -15.76
CA GLY A 22 26.09 -2.74 -14.92
C GLY A 22 25.27 -2.13 -13.81
N TYR A 23 23.94 -2.12 -13.92
CA TYR A 23 23.06 -1.52 -12.91
C TYR A 23 22.55 -2.57 -11.92
N SER A 24 22.85 -2.39 -10.64
CA SER A 24 22.30 -3.20 -9.56
C SER A 24 21.74 -2.33 -8.46
N ILE A 25 20.54 -2.68 -7.98
CA ILE A 25 19.90 -2.03 -6.84
C ILE A 25 20.06 -2.93 -5.62
N ASN A 26 20.61 -2.39 -4.55
CA ASN A 26 20.55 -3.02 -3.24
C ASN A 26 19.49 -2.32 -2.39
N TYR A 27 18.33 -2.97 -2.25
CA TYR A 27 17.17 -2.43 -1.53
C TYR A 27 17.35 -2.34 -0.01
N ASP A 28 18.36 -3.01 0.54
CA ASP A 28 18.64 -3.06 1.98
C ASP A 28 19.88 -2.22 2.37
N ASP A 29 20.60 -1.69 1.38
CA ASP A 29 21.81 -0.90 1.61
C ASP A 29 21.48 0.55 1.98
N ARG A 30 21.90 0.92 3.18
CA ARG A 30 21.52 2.17 3.83
C ARG A 30 22.70 3.09 3.98
N PRO A 31 22.53 4.40 3.67
CA PRO A 31 23.54 5.38 4.02
C PRO A 31 23.87 5.32 5.52
N LYS A 32 25.16 5.41 5.84
CA LYS A 32 25.62 5.40 7.23
C LYS A 32 24.89 6.47 8.05
N ASN A 33 24.39 6.09 9.23
CA ASN A 33 23.59 6.91 10.15
C ASN A 33 22.17 7.28 9.70
N PHE A 34 21.68 6.83 8.54
CA PHE A 34 20.35 7.19 8.02
C PHE A 34 19.24 7.02 9.07
N ASN A 35 19.18 5.86 9.75
CA ASN A 35 18.13 5.62 10.75
C ASN A 35 18.19 6.62 11.90
N ARG A 36 19.40 6.93 12.39
CA ARG A 36 19.61 7.80 13.54
C ARG A 36 19.21 9.23 13.21
N ASP A 37 19.63 9.72 12.04
CA ASP A 37 19.31 11.07 11.58
C ASP A 37 17.82 11.20 11.26
N PHE A 38 17.25 10.25 10.51
CA PHE A 38 15.82 10.24 10.18
C PHE A 38 14.95 10.13 11.44
N LYS A 39 15.33 9.29 12.42
CA LYS A 39 14.66 9.18 13.72
C LYS A 39 14.68 10.49 14.50
N ARG A 40 15.85 11.14 14.58
CA ARG A 40 16.03 12.42 15.28
C ARG A 40 15.07 13.46 14.71
N ASP A 41 14.96 13.50 13.39
CA ASP A 41 14.18 14.52 12.70
C ASP A 41 12.67 14.23 12.81
N MET A 42 12.25 12.97 12.67
CA MET A 42 10.84 12.57 12.71
C MET A 42 10.24 12.49 14.12
N LYS A 43 11.03 12.17 15.15
CA LYS A 43 10.51 12.05 16.54
C LYS A 43 10.01 13.36 17.15
N LYS A 44 10.42 14.51 16.59
CA LYS A 44 9.98 15.83 17.07
C LYS A 44 8.60 16.21 16.54
N GLU A 45 8.08 15.48 15.56
CA GLU A 45 6.84 15.80 14.87
C GLU A 45 5.64 15.06 15.49
N ASN A 46 4.72 15.82 16.10
CA ASN A 46 3.54 15.28 16.77
C ASN A 46 2.49 14.72 15.78
N LEU A 47 2.59 15.14 14.51
CA LEU A 47 1.75 14.63 13.43
C LEU A 47 2.19 13.25 12.93
N LEU A 48 3.29 12.67 13.44
CA LEU A 48 3.78 11.36 13.05
C LEU A 48 3.54 10.30 14.12
N TYR A 49 3.07 9.14 13.70
CA TYR A 49 3.12 7.92 14.50
C TYR A 49 4.40 7.15 14.17
N THR A 50 5.27 7.01 15.17
CA THR A 50 6.59 6.37 15.06
C THR A 50 6.72 5.11 15.92
N GLY A 51 5.59 4.58 16.43
CA GLY A 51 5.55 3.38 17.24
C GLY A 51 5.88 2.10 16.46
N LYS A 52 6.26 1.04 17.20
CA LYS A 52 6.65 -0.27 16.65
C LYS A 52 5.47 -1.23 16.43
N GLN A 53 4.28 -0.92 16.97
CA GLN A 53 3.11 -1.81 16.97
C GLN A 53 2.01 -1.26 16.08
N TRP A 54 1.20 -2.14 15.48
CA TRP A 54 0.04 -1.75 14.67
C TRP A 54 -0.92 -0.87 15.49
N PRO A 55 -1.10 0.41 15.11
CA PRO A 55 -1.92 1.32 15.89
C PRO A 55 -3.41 1.07 15.63
N LEU A 56 -4.23 1.36 16.63
CA LEU A 56 -5.68 1.46 16.41
C LEU A 56 -5.99 2.75 15.67
N LEU A 57 -7.07 2.75 14.88
CA LEU A 57 -7.48 3.93 14.11
C LEU A 57 -7.62 5.18 14.99
N ARG A 58 -8.14 5.04 16.22
CA ARG A 58 -8.30 6.15 17.17
C ARG A 58 -6.98 6.83 17.56
N ASP A 59 -5.86 6.10 17.53
CA ASP A 59 -4.56 6.60 18.00
C ASP A 59 -3.82 7.41 16.91
N VAL A 60 -4.22 7.22 15.65
CA VAL A 60 -3.56 7.78 14.45
C VAL A 60 -4.47 8.65 13.59
N ARG A 61 -5.69 8.96 14.03
CA ARG A 61 -6.52 9.99 13.38
C ARG A 61 -5.78 11.33 13.38
N GLY A 62 -5.69 11.95 12.20
CA GLY A 62 -4.96 13.21 12.01
C GLY A 62 -3.43 13.07 11.98
N LYS A 63 -2.88 11.85 12.00
CA LYS A 63 -1.45 11.58 11.94
C LYS A 63 -1.05 10.84 10.67
N ALA A 64 0.20 11.01 10.25
CA ALA A 64 0.88 10.14 9.28
C ALA A 64 1.54 8.98 10.02
N VAL A 65 1.38 7.77 9.50
CA VAL A 65 1.96 6.56 10.10
C VAL A 65 3.23 6.22 9.33
N ILE A 66 4.36 6.11 10.04
CA ILE A 66 5.65 5.80 9.41
C ILE A 66 5.83 4.29 9.32
N PHE A 67 6.07 3.82 8.09
CA PHE A 67 6.44 2.44 7.80
C PHE A 67 7.91 2.35 7.46
N ARG A 68 8.59 1.43 8.12
CA ARG A 68 9.98 1.09 7.87
C ARG A 68 10.02 -0.06 6.86
N GLY A 69 10.49 0.26 5.66
CA GLY A 69 10.72 -0.70 4.57
C GLY A 69 12.14 -1.25 4.49
N TRP A 70 12.96 -1.04 5.52
CA TRP A 70 14.39 -1.36 5.54
C TRP A 70 14.79 -2.02 6.86
N ASP A 71 15.91 -2.74 6.91
CA ASP A 71 16.39 -3.37 8.15
C ASP A 71 16.81 -2.37 9.23
N VAL A 72 17.23 -2.79 10.42
CA VAL A 72 17.86 -1.92 11.42
C VAL A 72 19.02 -2.65 12.05
N ASP A 73 20.14 -1.95 12.20
CA ASP A 73 21.38 -2.56 12.70
C ASP A 73 21.35 -2.72 14.22
N SER A 74 20.45 -2.00 14.90
CA SER A 74 20.30 -2.00 16.35
C SER A 74 18.83 -1.84 16.78
N GLU A 75 18.48 -2.36 17.95
CA GLU A 75 17.16 -2.15 18.56
C GLU A 75 16.90 -0.69 18.94
N GLU A 76 17.96 0.06 19.22
CA GLU A 76 17.89 1.50 19.49
C GLU A 76 17.38 2.25 18.27
N ASP A 77 17.78 1.84 17.07
CA ASP A 77 17.36 2.42 15.80
C ASP A 77 16.06 1.83 15.25
N ARG A 78 15.42 0.90 15.98
CA ARG A 78 14.12 0.35 15.63
C ARG A 78 13.02 1.35 16.00
N TRP A 79 12.40 1.96 14.99
CA TRP A 79 11.22 2.81 15.13
C TRP A 79 10.40 2.75 13.84
N GLY A 80 9.16 3.23 13.90
CA GLY A 80 8.19 3.03 12.83
C GLY A 80 7.70 1.58 12.75
N LEU A 81 6.61 1.40 12.02
CA LEU A 81 6.01 0.09 11.80
C LEU A 81 6.85 -0.71 10.83
N GLU A 82 7.25 -1.90 11.22
CA GLU A 82 7.88 -2.83 10.31
C GLU A 82 6.84 -3.34 9.31
N CYS A 83 6.91 -2.84 8.08
CA CYS A 83 6.09 -3.29 6.98
C CYS A 83 6.91 -3.16 5.71
N ARG A 84 7.40 -4.30 5.24
CA ARG A 84 8.03 -4.37 3.92
C ARG A 84 6.91 -4.49 2.89
N LEU A 85 6.87 -3.52 1.98
CA LEU A 85 6.08 -3.69 0.77
C LEU A 85 6.60 -4.91 0.00
N PRO A 86 5.75 -5.65 -0.71
CA PRO A 86 6.19 -6.75 -1.56
C PRO A 86 7.24 -6.21 -2.52
N VAL A 87 8.34 -6.95 -2.67
CA VAL A 87 9.37 -6.60 -3.66
C VAL A 87 8.70 -6.61 -5.02
N TRP A 88 8.60 -5.43 -5.62
CA TRP A 88 8.12 -5.30 -6.97
C TRP A 88 9.27 -5.67 -7.92
N VAL A 89 9.03 -6.67 -8.75
CA VAL A 89 9.98 -7.14 -9.75
C VAL A 89 9.41 -6.79 -11.11
N ALA A 90 10.17 -6.05 -11.90
CA ALA A 90 9.82 -5.79 -13.29
C ALA A 90 9.69 -7.11 -14.05
N ALA A 91 8.68 -7.21 -14.89
CA ALA A 91 8.49 -8.38 -15.72
C ALA A 91 9.61 -8.47 -16.76
N ARG A 92 10.05 -9.68 -17.08
CA ARG A 92 11.04 -9.94 -18.13
C ARG A 92 10.33 -10.62 -19.28
N SER A 93 10.37 -10.00 -20.46
CA SER A 93 9.92 -10.63 -21.70
C SER A 93 11.15 -11.05 -22.49
N PRO A 94 11.21 -12.30 -22.99
CA PRO A 94 12.25 -12.72 -23.92
C PRO A 94 12.04 -12.17 -25.34
N THR A 95 10.89 -11.52 -25.60
CA THR A 95 10.55 -10.95 -26.90
C THR A 95 10.44 -9.44 -26.85
N SER A 96 10.96 -8.79 -27.89
CA SER A 96 10.99 -7.33 -28.08
C SER A 96 9.64 -6.68 -28.38
N SER A 97 8.53 -7.43 -28.38
CA SER A 97 7.23 -6.94 -28.87
C SER A 97 6.04 -7.37 -28.00
N ILE A 98 6.21 -7.39 -26.68
CA ILE A 98 5.10 -7.72 -25.78
C ILE A 98 4.15 -6.53 -25.63
N LYS A 99 2.84 -6.79 -25.75
CA LYS A 99 1.83 -5.76 -25.58
C LYS A 99 1.50 -5.55 -24.11
N ALA A 100 0.97 -4.37 -23.78
CA ALA A 100 0.59 -4.04 -22.41
C ALA A 100 -0.49 -4.98 -21.85
N GLU A 101 -1.42 -5.44 -22.69
CA GLU A 101 -2.47 -6.37 -22.33
C GLU A 101 -1.91 -7.73 -21.91
N ASP A 102 -0.97 -8.26 -22.68
CA ASP A 102 -0.34 -9.56 -22.41
C ASP A 102 0.49 -9.48 -21.13
N LEU A 103 1.26 -8.40 -20.96
CA LEU A 103 2.05 -8.16 -19.76
C LEU A 103 1.17 -8.03 -18.50
N ALA A 104 0.08 -7.28 -18.60
CA ALA A 104 -0.88 -7.12 -17.51
C ALA A 104 -1.61 -8.42 -17.20
N ALA A 105 -1.93 -9.25 -18.21
CA ALA A 105 -2.52 -10.57 -18.01
C ALA A 105 -1.57 -11.50 -17.25
N GLN A 106 -0.31 -11.60 -17.68
CA GLN A 106 0.71 -12.39 -16.98
C GLN A 106 0.88 -11.92 -15.53
N ARG A 107 0.99 -10.60 -15.32
CA ARG A 107 1.09 -10.05 -13.96
C ARG A 107 -0.14 -10.40 -13.13
N TRP A 108 -1.34 -10.30 -13.71
CA TRP A 108 -2.58 -10.61 -13.02
C TRP A 108 -2.65 -12.06 -12.54
N GLU A 109 -2.17 -13.03 -13.31
CA GLU A 109 -2.13 -14.44 -12.88
C GLU A 109 -1.36 -14.62 -11.56
N SER A 110 -0.27 -13.87 -11.38
CA SER A 110 0.50 -13.87 -10.12
C SER A 110 -0.21 -13.16 -8.95
N LEU A 111 -1.11 -12.21 -9.25
CA LEU A 111 -1.75 -11.36 -8.24
C LEU A 111 -3.13 -11.87 -7.83
N ALA A 112 -3.86 -12.57 -8.70
CA ALA A 112 -5.26 -12.95 -8.44
C ALA A 112 -5.42 -13.78 -7.16
N GLY A 113 -4.48 -14.69 -6.88
CA GLY A 113 -4.50 -15.51 -5.66
C GLY A 113 -4.28 -14.71 -4.37
N ASP A 114 -3.69 -13.52 -4.46
CA ASP A 114 -3.47 -12.65 -3.32
C ASP A 114 -4.74 -11.91 -2.88
N PHE A 115 -5.75 -11.83 -3.76
CA PHE A 115 -7.11 -11.36 -3.44
C PHE A 115 -7.95 -12.48 -2.79
N SER A 116 -7.41 -13.12 -1.75
CA SER A 116 -8.09 -14.16 -0.98
C SER A 116 -8.38 -13.69 0.45
N SER A 117 -9.43 -14.24 1.08
CA SER A 117 -9.71 -14.00 2.50
C SER A 117 -8.58 -14.56 3.36
N ARG A 118 -8.00 -13.71 4.22
CA ARG A 118 -6.90 -14.07 5.12
C ARG A 118 -7.00 -13.30 6.43
N ASP A 119 -6.44 -13.89 7.48
CA ASP A 119 -6.39 -13.26 8.82
C ASP A 119 -5.22 -12.28 8.98
N SER A 120 -4.21 -12.36 8.10
CA SER A 120 -3.05 -11.47 8.09
C SER A 120 -3.14 -10.39 7.02
N LEU A 121 -2.49 -9.24 7.29
CA LEU A 121 -2.33 -8.16 6.32
C LEU A 121 -1.61 -8.65 5.07
N LYS A 122 -2.21 -8.41 3.91
CA LYS A 122 -1.61 -8.70 2.61
C LYS A 122 -1.48 -7.41 1.81
N SER A 123 -0.25 -7.16 1.36
CA SER A 123 0.06 -6.07 0.43
C SER A 123 0.08 -6.59 -1.00
N ILE A 124 -0.54 -5.86 -1.93
CA ILE A 124 -0.68 -6.19 -3.35
C ILE A 124 -0.23 -4.99 -4.16
N VAL A 125 0.64 -5.20 -5.15
CA VAL A 125 1.14 -4.13 -6.03
C VAL A 125 0.64 -4.35 -7.46
N LEU A 126 -0.38 -3.58 -7.83
CA LEU A 126 -0.95 -3.45 -9.18
C LEU A 126 -0.04 -2.62 -10.08
N ALA A 127 1.16 -3.13 -10.33
CA ALA A 127 2.11 -2.55 -11.26
C ALA A 127 2.71 -3.66 -12.13
N ALA A 128 2.85 -3.36 -13.41
CA ALA A 128 3.59 -4.16 -14.37
C ALA A 128 4.34 -3.22 -15.31
N CYS A 129 5.64 -3.45 -15.45
CA CYS A 129 6.40 -2.92 -16.57
C CYS A 129 7.44 -3.95 -16.95
N LEU A 130 8.00 -3.80 -18.15
CA LEU A 130 9.18 -4.58 -18.51
C LEU A 130 10.40 -4.02 -17.79
N HIS A 131 11.41 -4.86 -17.59
CA HIS A 131 12.75 -4.35 -17.33
C HIS A 131 13.18 -3.56 -18.59
N HIS A 132 13.61 -2.31 -18.40
CA HIS A 132 14.11 -1.48 -19.49
C HIS A 132 15.28 -2.19 -20.18
N ASP A 133 15.36 -2.10 -21.50
CA ASP A 133 16.59 -2.25 -22.27
C ASP A 133 16.68 -1.00 -23.18
N PRO A 134 17.56 -0.02 -22.92
CA PRO A 134 17.79 1.21 -23.67
C PRO A 134 18.34 0.94 -25.06
N THR A 135 18.73 -0.30 -25.37
CA THR A 135 19.03 -0.67 -26.75
C THR A 135 17.76 -1.00 -27.54
N ASP A 136 16.61 -1.16 -26.88
CA ASP A 136 15.31 -1.46 -27.46
C ASP A 136 14.18 -0.64 -26.82
N GLU A 137 14.05 0.61 -27.26
CA GLU A 137 12.90 1.46 -26.89
C GLU A 137 11.57 0.95 -27.49
N THR A 138 11.61 0.10 -28.51
CA THR A 138 10.40 -0.38 -29.21
C THR A 138 9.64 -1.45 -28.44
N GLY A 139 10.33 -2.18 -27.56
CA GLY A 139 9.73 -3.18 -26.67
C GLY A 139 9.21 -2.63 -25.34
N TRP A 140 9.33 -1.32 -25.06
CA TRP A 140 8.97 -0.78 -23.75
C TRP A 140 7.45 -0.73 -23.51
N VAL A 141 7.03 -1.37 -22.43
CA VAL A 141 5.68 -1.20 -21.87
C VAL A 141 5.80 -0.41 -20.57
N SER A 142 5.33 0.83 -20.62
CA SER A 142 5.32 1.73 -19.46
C SER A 142 4.31 1.29 -18.39
N PRO A 143 4.58 1.57 -17.10
CA PRO A 143 3.61 1.32 -16.03
C PRO A 143 2.24 1.97 -16.28
N LEU A 144 2.21 3.16 -16.89
CA LEU A 144 0.96 3.88 -17.19
C LEU A 144 0.08 3.13 -18.21
N GLN A 145 0.66 2.31 -19.10
CA GLN A 145 -0.11 1.52 -20.06
C GLN A 145 -0.77 0.30 -19.39
N THR A 146 -0.11 -0.35 -18.43
CA THR A 146 -0.63 -1.55 -17.76
C THR A 146 -1.53 -1.22 -16.57
N ALA A 147 -1.29 -0.09 -15.91
CA ALA A 147 -2.03 0.38 -14.74
C ALA A 147 -3.56 0.30 -14.90
N PRO A 148 -4.20 0.90 -15.94
CA PRO A 148 -5.65 0.83 -16.07
C PRO A 148 -6.17 -0.59 -16.27
N ILE A 149 -5.40 -1.46 -16.94
CA ILE A 149 -5.76 -2.86 -17.20
C ILE A 149 -5.77 -3.65 -15.89
N LEU A 150 -4.69 -3.54 -15.09
CA LEU A 150 -4.57 -4.20 -13.79
C LEU A 150 -5.62 -3.70 -12.79
N GLN A 151 -5.88 -2.40 -12.77
CA GLN A 151 -6.92 -1.81 -11.92
C GLN A 151 -8.31 -2.32 -12.30
N ASN A 152 -8.64 -2.42 -13.60
CA ASN A 152 -9.92 -2.97 -14.06
C ASN A 152 -10.06 -4.44 -13.66
N LYS A 153 -9.02 -5.27 -13.86
CA LYS A 153 -9.01 -6.67 -13.44
C LYS A 153 -9.23 -6.80 -11.93
N ALA A 154 -8.57 -5.97 -11.12
CA ALA A 154 -8.78 -5.94 -9.67
C ALA A 154 -10.24 -5.61 -9.33
N VAL A 155 -10.81 -4.56 -9.92
CA VAL A 155 -12.22 -4.16 -9.67
C VAL A 155 -13.20 -5.26 -10.08
N GLU A 156 -13.01 -5.89 -11.23
CA GLU A 156 -13.85 -7.00 -11.70
C GLU A 156 -13.76 -8.20 -10.77
N HIS A 157 -12.55 -8.55 -10.33
CA HIS A 157 -12.34 -9.63 -9.37
C HIS A 157 -13.03 -9.36 -8.04
N LEU A 158 -12.92 -8.13 -7.51
CA LEU A 158 -13.60 -7.73 -6.28
C LEU A 158 -15.12 -7.78 -6.41
N LYS A 159 -15.68 -7.40 -7.56
CA LYS A 159 -17.13 -7.47 -7.82
C LYS A 159 -17.65 -8.90 -7.91
N ASN A 160 -16.88 -9.79 -8.52
CA ASN A 160 -17.26 -11.19 -8.73
C ASN A 160 -16.98 -12.07 -7.50
N SER A 161 -16.21 -11.57 -6.53
CA SER A 161 -15.93 -12.30 -5.31
C SER A 161 -17.18 -12.37 -4.42
N THR A 162 -17.55 -13.59 -4.06
CA THR A 162 -18.58 -13.88 -3.05
C THR A 162 -18.01 -13.92 -1.63
N ARG A 163 -16.69 -13.85 -1.48
CA ARG A 163 -15.99 -13.95 -0.19
C ARG A 163 -15.65 -12.56 0.35
N LYS A 164 -15.81 -12.40 1.66
CA LYS A 164 -15.37 -11.21 2.40
C LYS A 164 -13.85 -11.16 2.37
N MET A 165 -13.30 -10.15 1.71
CA MET A 165 -11.86 -9.89 1.70
C MET A 165 -11.55 -8.89 2.80
N LYS A 166 -10.67 -9.26 3.74
CA LYS A 166 -10.20 -8.39 4.82
C LYS A 166 -8.69 -8.19 4.71
N HIS A 167 -8.20 -7.14 5.35
CA HIS A 167 -6.76 -6.89 5.54
C HIS A 167 -5.96 -6.79 4.23
N LEU A 168 -6.52 -6.14 3.19
CA LEU A 168 -5.84 -5.91 1.93
C LEU A 168 -5.33 -4.47 1.84
N TRP A 169 -4.05 -4.33 1.53
CA TRP A 169 -3.43 -3.09 1.09
C TRP A 169 -3.07 -3.20 -0.37
N VAL A 170 -3.64 -2.34 -1.19
CA VAL A 170 -3.48 -2.38 -2.64
C VAL A 170 -2.81 -1.10 -3.10
N TYR A 171 -1.66 -1.26 -3.74
CA TYR A 171 -0.84 -0.21 -4.34
C TYR A 171 -0.93 -0.31 -5.85
N GLY A 172 -0.70 0.77 -6.56
CA GLY A 172 -0.62 0.76 -8.01
C GLY A 172 -0.28 2.13 -8.55
N ASP A 173 0.05 2.16 -9.83
CA ASP A 173 0.31 3.39 -10.57
C ASP A 173 -1.00 4.03 -11.03
N ASP A 174 -1.04 5.38 -11.02
CA ASP A 174 -2.18 6.17 -11.52
C ASP A 174 -3.56 5.66 -11.03
N MET A 175 -3.65 5.39 -9.73
CA MET A 175 -4.83 4.79 -9.09
C MET A 175 -6.08 5.66 -9.28
N LYS A 176 -7.05 5.15 -10.05
CA LYS A 176 -8.31 5.86 -10.30
C LYS A 176 -9.22 5.82 -9.09
N GLU A 177 -9.99 6.89 -8.91
CA GLU A 177 -10.95 7.02 -7.81
C GLU A 177 -11.90 5.82 -7.72
N LYS A 178 -12.44 5.36 -8.86
CA LYS A 178 -13.30 4.17 -8.95
C LYS A 178 -12.63 2.92 -8.34
N THR A 179 -11.35 2.72 -8.64
CA THR A 179 -10.56 1.60 -8.11
C THR A 179 -10.35 1.75 -6.62
N ASN A 180 -9.93 2.94 -6.16
CA ASN A 180 -9.73 3.25 -4.75
C ASN A 180 -11.01 3.03 -3.93
N LEU A 181 -12.16 3.48 -4.45
CA LEU A 181 -13.46 3.29 -3.81
C LEU A 181 -13.88 1.82 -3.76
N ALA A 182 -13.62 1.04 -4.83
CA ALA A 182 -13.91 -0.39 -4.84
C ALA A 182 -13.13 -1.14 -3.76
N ILE A 183 -11.85 -0.82 -3.59
CA ILE A 183 -10.98 -1.39 -2.55
C ILE A 183 -11.45 -0.92 -1.16
N ALA A 184 -11.73 0.37 -0.97
CA ALA A 184 -12.18 0.92 0.31
C ALA A 184 -13.51 0.29 0.78
N LYS A 185 -14.42 -0.02 -0.15
CA LYS A 185 -15.69 -0.71 0.12
C LYS A 185 -15.53 -2.08 0.74
N LEU A 186 -14.40 -2.76 0.52
CA LEU A 186 -14.10 -4.03 1.18
C LEU A 186 -14.06 -3.89 2.70
N ASN A 187 -13.61 -2.75 3.24
CA ASN A 187 -13.61 -2.52 4.69
C ASN A 187 -15.02 -2.31 5.25
N PHE A 188 -15.93 -1.67 4.49
CA PHE A 188 -17.34 -1.51 4.90
C PHE A 188 -18.08 -2.84 4.93
N TRP A 189 -17.78 -3.72 3.98
CA TRP A 189 -18.33 -5.07 3.93
C TRP A 189 -17.48 -6.09 4.72
N GLY A 190 -16.40 -5.62 5.36
CA GLY A 190 -15.25 -6.34 5.92
C GLY A 190 -15.08 -6.26 7.43
N SER A 191 -15.57 -5.18 8.08
CA SER A 191 -15.43 -5.01 9.53
C SER A 191 -16.53 -5.75 10.29
N ASP A 192 -16.44 -7.07 10.44
CA ASP A 192 -16.49 -7.61 11.80
C ASP A 192 -15.26 -7.21 12.62
N ASP A 193 -15.17 -5.92 12.95
CA ASP A 193 -14.57 -5.57 14.22
C ASP A 193 -15.62 -5.98 15.27
N GLU A 194 -15.41 -7.11 15.94
CA GLU A 194 -16.21 -7.45 17.11
C GLU A 194 -15.98 -6.39 18.22
N GLY A 195 -16.87 -5.40 18.28
CA GLY A 195 -17.31 -4.69 19.49
C GLY A 195 -17.10 -3.16 19.54
N PRO A 196 -18.05 -2.34 20.05
CA PRO A 196 -19.41 -2.66 20.48
C PRO A 196 -20.47 -2.23 19.45
N SER A 197 -21.63 -2.86 19.56
CA SER A 197 -22.91 -2.49 18.99
C SER A 197 -23.04 -0.98 18.84
N ARG A 198 -23.37 -0.51 17.63
CA ARG A 198 -23.84 0.86 17.43
C ARG A 198 -24.95 1.12 18.47
N PRO A 199 -24.83 2.10 19.38
CA PRO A 199 -25.99 2.54 20.12
C PRO A 199 -27.02 2.99 19.09
N LEU A 200 -28.26 2.53 19.22
CA LEU A 200 -29.37 3.11 18.47
C LEU A 200 -29.36 4.62 18.73
N PRO A 201 -29.65 5.46 17.72
CA PRO A 201 -29.76 6.89 17.93
C PRO A 201 -30.71 7.13 19.09
N LEU A 202 -30.27 7.88 20.11
CA LEU A 202 -31.15 8.38 21.15
C LEU A 202 -32.21 9.23 20.44
N THR A 203 -33.41 8.67 20.25
CA THR A 203 -34.61 9.46 20.07
C THR A 203 -34.79 10.23 21.37
N VAL A 204 -34.41 11.51 21.35
CA VAL A 204 -34.83 12.46 22.36
C VAL A 204 -36.35 12.58 22.21
N HIS A 205 -37.08 11.78 22.98
CA HIS A 205 -38.45 12.12 23.30
C HIS A 205 -38.39 13.37 24.16
N SER A 206 -38.65 14.52 23.55
CA SER A 206 -38.97 15.74 24.27
C SER A 206 -40.15 15.43 25.19
N ALA A 207 -39.90 15.38 26.49
CA ALA A 207 -40.98 15.33 27.46
C ALA A 207 -41.81 16.62 27.32
N PRO A 208 -43.15 16.56 27.34
CA PRO A 208 -43.95 17.77 27.39
C PRO A 208 -43.79 18.42 28.77
N SER A 209 -43.21 19.62 28.78
CA SER A 209 -43.15 20.50 29.94
C SER A 209 -44.56 20.81 30.43
N LYS A 210 -44.97 20.22 31.56
CA LYS A 210 -46.12 20.71 32.32
C LYS A 210 -45.74 22.06 32.93
N LEU A 211 -46.28 23.13 32.37
CA LEU A 211 -46.35 24.43 33.04
C LEU A 211 -47.24 24.29 34.27
N ILE A 212 -46.61 24.39 35.44
CA ILE A 212 -47.30 24.66 36.70
C ILE A 212 -47.51 26.18 36.75
N THR A 213 -48.73 26.64 36.51
CA THR A 213 -49.15 27.99 36.90
C THR A 213 -49.82 27.92 38.27
N THR A 214 -49.13 28.44 39.28
CA THR A 214 -49.69 28.79 40.57
C THR A 214 -50.33 30.18 40.50
N LYS A 215 -51.66 30.24 40.54
CA LYS A 215 -52.49 31.03 41.49
C LYS A 215 -53.95 30.95 41.06
#